data_AF-A0A422QDP2-F1
#
_entry.id   AF-A0A422QDP2-F1
#
_cell.length_a   1.000
_cell.length_b   1.000
_cell.length_c   1.000
_cell.angle_alpha   90.00
_cell.angle_beta   90.00
_cell.angle_gamma   90.00
#
_symmetry.space_group_name_H-M   'P 1'
#
loop_
_entity.id
_entity.type
_entity.pdbx_description
1 polymer ?
#
loop_
_entity_poly.entity_id
_entity_poly.type
_entity_poly.pdbx_seq_one_letter_code
_entity_poly.pdbx_strand_id
1 'polypeptide(L)' 'MALLCTALSSLQDAAPATALKRLAALRLDRLPLPGHGATLDRWRALAAVGAHDLALAKLFEGHTDALAILHEAGAHG' A
#
# COMPACT_ATOMS: atom_id res chain seq x y z
N MET A 1 3.42 -1.31 -10.47
CA MET A 1 3.03 -2.68 -10.09
C MET A 1 4.19 -3.66 -10.01
N ALA A 2 5.05 -3.81 -11.03
CA ALA A 2 6.17 -4.76 -10.98
C ALA A 2 7.08 -4.61 -9.74
N LEU A 3 7.45 -3.36 -9.37
CA LEU A 3 8.28 -3.08 -8.19
C LEU A 3 7.62 -3.48 -6.86
N LEU A 4 6.30 -3.33 -6.75
CA LEU A 4 5.56 -3.76 -5.55
C LEU A 4 5.63 -5.27 -5.40
N CYS A 5 5.37 -6.02 -6.48
CA CYS A 5 5.45 -7.48 -6.45
C CYS A 5 6.87 -7.98 -6.11
N THR A 6 7.90 -7.38 -6.71
CA THR A 6 9.31 -7.72 -6.38
C THR A 6 9.62 -7.44 -4.91
N ALA A 7 9.20 -6.29 -4.38
CA ALA A 7 9.41 -5.97 -2.97
C ALA A 7 8.68 -6.97 -2.06
N LEU A 8 7.43 -7.32 -2.36
CA LEU A 8 6.65 -8.30 -1.60
C LEU A 8 7.34 -9.67 -1.57
N SER A 9 7.90 -10.17 -2.68
CA SER A 9 8.66 -11.42 -2.68
C SER A 9 9.87 -11.39 -1.75
N SER A 10 10.52 -10.24 -1.58
CA SER A 10 11.66 -10.07 -0.66
C SER A 10 11.26 -9.97 0.83
N LEU A 11 9.95 -9.85 1.10
CA LEU A 11 9.38 -9.70 2.43
C LEU A 11 8.68 -10.97 2.92
N GLN A 12 8.87 -12.10 2.21
CA GLN A 12 8.38 -13.41 2.66
C GLN A 12 8.83 -13.64 4.10
N ASP A 13 7.88 -13.94 4.99
CA ASP A 13 8.06 -14.15 6.44
C ASP A 13 8.29 -12.91 7.31
N ALA A 14 8.35 -11.70 6.73
CA ALA A 14 8.38 -10.48 7.53
C ALA A 14 7.05 -10.28 8.24
N ALA A 15 7.09 -9.96 9.54
CA ALA A 15 5.88 -9.58 10.28
C ALA A 15 5.16 -8.41 9.56
N PRO A 16 3.81 -8.40 9.48
CA PRO A 16 3.06 -7.41 8.69
C PRO A 16 3.44 -5.95 8.95
N ALA A 17 3.62 -5.56 10.21
CA ALA A 17 4.02 -4.20 10.56
C ALA A 17 5.42 -3.83 10.03
N THR A 18 6.35 -4.78 10.02
CA THR A 18 7.70 -4.59 9.48
C THR A 18 7.67 -4.51 7.95
N ALA A 19 6.88 -5.36 7.30
CA ALA A 19 6.67 -5.31 5.85
C ALA A 19 6.05 -3.97 5.43
N LEU A 20 5.00 -3.49 6.11
CA LEU A 20 4.40 -2.17 5.84
C LEU A 20 5.43 -1.04 5.98
N LYS A 21 6.23 -1.03 7.05
CA LYS A 21 7.29 -0.01 7.24
C LYS A 21 8.29 -0.02 6.08
N ARG A 22 8.69 -1.20 5.58
CA ARG A 22 9.58 -1.30 4.42
C ARG A 22 8.93 -0.80 3.14
N LEU A 23 7.67 -1.15 2.89
CA LEU A 23 6.93 -0.64 1.72
C LEU A 23 6.80 0.89 1.76
N ALA A 24 6.49 1.47 2.93
CA ALA A 24 6.41 2.91 3.12
C ALA A 24 7.77 3.61 2.93
N ALA A 25 8.85 3.03 3.46
CA ALA A 25 10.21 3.54 3.26
C ALA A 25 10.61 3.54 1.77
N LEU A 26 10.16 2.55 1.00
CA LEU A 26 10.34 2.46 -0.45
C LEU A 26 9.30 3.26 -1.26
N ARG A 27 8.39 3.99 -0.59
CA ARG A 27 7.29 4.75 -1.21
C ARG A 27 6.34 3.91 -2.07
N LEU A 28 6.27 2.61 -1.79
CA LEU A 28 5.37 1.66 -2.46
C LEU A 28 3.96 1.70 -1.86
N ASP A 29 3.74 2.50 -0.81
CA ASP A 29 2.46 2.84 -0.19
C ASP A 29 1.70 3.97 -0.91
N ARG A 30 2.30 4.60 -1.92
CA ARG A 30 1.70 5.71 -2.67
C ARG A 30 0.81 5.18 -3.80
N LEU A 31 -0.41 4.83 -3.43
CA LEU A 31 -1.45 4.45 -4.38
C LEU A 31 -2.09 5.68 -5.04
N PRO A 32 -2.74 5.52 -6.20
CA PRO A 32 -3.62 6.54 -6.73
C PRO A 32 -4.70 6.91 -5.71
N LEU A 33 -4.99 8.21 -5.63
CA LEU A 33 -6.01 8.74 -4.74
C LEU A 33 -7.41 8.27 -5.19
N PRO A 34 -8.32 7.94 -4.25
CA PRO A 34 -9.72 7.67 -4.56
C PRO A 34 -10.35 8.83 -5.34
N GLY A 35 -11.32 8.56 -6.22
CA GLY A 35 -12.03 9.61 -6.98
C GLY A 35 -11.25 10.24 -8.14
N HIS A 36 -9.99 9.86 -8.39
CA HIS A 36 -9.13 10.45 -9.42
C HIS A 36 -8.99 9.58 -10.70
N GLY A 37 -9.91 8.64 -10.94
CA GLY A 37 -10.00 7.87 -12.19
C GLY A 37 -9.09 6.65 -12.32
N ALA A 38 -8.19 6.38 -11.36
CA ALA A 38 -7.26 5.25 -11.38
C ALA A 38 -7.63 4.10 -10.42
N THR A 39 -8.93 3.88 -10.22
CA THR A 39 -9.48 2.88 -9.29
C THR A 39 -8.89 1.48 -9.53
N LEU A 40 -8.81 1.04 -10.79
CA LEU A 40 -8.28 -0.29 -11.13
C LEU A 40 -6.84 -0.51 -10.63
N ASP A 41 -5.99 0.50 -10.73
CA ASP A 41 -4.58 0.37 -10.30
C ASP A 41 -4.46 0.34 -8.78
N ARG A 42 -5.32 1.07 -8.05
CA ARG A 42 -5.44 0.96 -6.60
C ARG A 42 -5.85 -0.48 -6.21
N TRP A 43 -6.87 -1.02 -6.86
CA TRP A 43 -7.33 -2.39 -6.61
C TRP A 43 -6.28 -3.45 -6.92
N ARG A 44 -5.52 -3.30 -8.02
CA ARG A 44 -4.41 -4.21 -8.34
C ARG A 44 -3.33 -4.21 -7.28
N ALA A 45 -3.00 -3.06 -6.72
CA ALA A 45 -2.03 -2.97 -5.64
C ALA A 45 -2.53 -3.67 -4.36
N LEU A 46 -3.76 -3.39 -3.95
CA LEU A 46 -4.39 -4.03 -2.80
C LEU A 46 -4.49 -5.55 -2.98
N ALA A 47 -4.85 -6.00 -4.18
CA ALA A 47 -4.89 -7.43 -4.52
C ALA A 47 -3.51 -8.07 -4.49
N ALA A 48 -2.46 -7.40 -4.96
CA ALA A 48 -1.09 -7.91 -4.90
C ALA A 48 -0.60 -8.08 -3.45
N VAL A 49 -0.90 -7.11 -2.58
CA VAL A 49 -0.56 -7.21 -1.14
C VAL A 49 -1.40 -8.30 -0.47
N GLY A 50 -2.70 -8.40 -0.77
CA GLY A 50 -3.59 -9.44 -0.24
C GLY A 50 -3.23 -10.85 -0.68
N ALA A 51 -2.73 -11.01 -1.91
CA ALA A 51 -2.21 -12.29 -2.40
C ALA A 51 -0.92 -12.71 -1.68
N HIS A 52 -0.15 -11.75 -1.16
CA HIS A 52 1.04 -12.03 -0.37
C HIS A 52 0.70 -12.38 1.08
N ASP A 53 -0.08 -11.53 1.77
CA ASP A 53 -0.52 -11.73 3.14
C ASP A 53 -1.76 -10.86 3.45
N LEU A 54 -2.85 -11.49 3.93
CA LEU A 54 -4.10 -10.80 4.28
C LEU A 54 -3.95 -9.85 5.48
N ALA A 55 -3.14 -10.20 6.47
CA ALA A 55 -2.87 -9.34 7.63
C ALA A 55 -2.09 -8.09 7.21
N LEU A 56 -1.10 -8.25 6.31
CA LEU A 56 -0.41 -7.11 5.70
C LEU A 56 -1.37 -6.24 4.89
N ALA A 57 -2.27 -6.86 4.11
CA ALA A 57 -3.22 -6.11 3.31
C ALA A 57 -4.13 -5.20 4.15
N LYS A 58 -4.56 -5.63 5.34
CA LYS A 58 -5.36 -4.77 6.22
C LYS A 58 -4.59 -3.58 6.79
N LEU A 59 -3.33 -3.76 7.14
CA LEU A 59 -2.50 -2.64 7.56
C LEU A 59 -2.20 -1.70 6.40
N PHE A 60 -1.91 -2.26 5.22
CA PHE A 60 -1.58 -1.49 4.02
C PHE A 60 -2.78 -0.67 3.53
N GLU A 61 -3.97 -1.28 3.41
CA GLU A 61 -5.22 -0.58 3.07
C GLU A 61 -5.44 0.63 3.99
N GLY A 62 -5.50 0.40 5.31
CA GLY A 62 -5.73 1.46 6.29
C GLY A 62 -4.66 2.56 6.26
N HIS A 63 -3.40 2.21 6.06
CA HIS A 63 -2.32 3.18 5.88
C HIS A 63 -2.52 4.04 4.63
N THR A 64 -2.84 3.43 3.49
CA THR A 64 -3.06 4.16 2.23
C THR A 64 -4.35 4.99 2.22
N ASP A 65 -5.36 4.61 3.01
CA ASP A 65 -6.56 5.41 3.24
C ASP A 65 -6.24 6.64 4.10
N ALA A 66 -5.46 6.47 5.18
CA ALA A 66 -5.01 7.59 6.00
C ALA A 66 -4.21 8.61 5.18
N LEU A 67 -3.35 8.17 4.26
CA LEU A 67 -2.64 9.06 3.33
C LEU A 67 -3.59 9.84 2.42
N ALA A 68 -4.66 9.20 1.93
CA ALA A 68 -5.66 9.87 1.09
C ALA A 68 -6.44 10.93 1.90
N ILE A 69 -6.85 10.60 3.12
CA ILE A 69 -7.53 11.53 4.04
C ILE A 69 -6.64 12.74 4.34
N LEU A 70 -5.36 12.51 4.67
CA LEU A 70 -4.41 13.59 4.93
C LEU A 70 -4.24 14.51 3.71
N HIS A 71 -4.17 13.92 2.51
CA HIS A 71 -4.12 14.67 1.27
C HIS A 71 -5.38 15.54 1.07
N GLU A 72 -6.57 14.96 1.22
CA GLU A 72 -7.85 15.69 1.08
C GLU A 72 -8.03 16.78 2.15
N ALA A 73 -7.54 16.55 3.36
CA ALA A 73 -7.56 17.52 4.46
C ALA A 73 -6.53 18.67 4.29
N GLY A 74 -5.69 18.63 3.24
CA GLY A 74 -4.60 19.60 3.05
C GLY A 74 -3.45 19.45 4.05
N ALA A 75 -3.45 18.40 4.87
CA ALA A 75 -2.40 18.09 5.83
C ALA A 75 -1.26 17.36 5.10
N HIS A 76 -0.31 18.12 4.58
CA HIS A 76 0.88 17.57 3.93
C HIS A 76 1.92 17.21 5.01
N GLY A 77 2.03 15.92 5.33
CA GLY A 77 3.13 15.33 6.11
C GLY A 77 4.11 14.58 5.22
#